data_AF-A0A0Q9YNU7-F1
#
_entry.id   AF-A0A0Q9YNU7-F1
#
_cell.length_a   1.000
_cell.length_b   1.000
_cell.length_c   1.000
_cell.angle_alpha   90.00
_cell.angle_beta   90.00
_cell.angle_gamma   90.00
#
_symmetry.space_group_name_H-M   'P 1'
#
loop_
_entity.id
_entity.type
_entity.pdbx_description
1 polymer ?
#
loop_
_entity_poly.entity_id
_entity_poly.type
_entity_poly.pdbx_seq_one_letter_code
_entity_poly.pdbx_strand_id
1 'polypeptide(L)' 'MKTLNYTQLNFVAGGICEEFYEANVPLDYLPIVAAHLKLLNKHQFDPNAMLQALREAGLDTSLVSVNVGVLCYPS' A
#
# COMPACT_ATOMS: atom_id res chain seq x y z
N MET A 1 1.81 -15.40 10.65
CA MET A 1 1.31 -14.40 9.68
C MET A 1 2.53 -13.65 9.15
N LYS A 2 2.63 -13.41 7.84
CA LYS A 2 3.76 -12.68 7.22
C LYS A 2 3.23 -11.35 6.67
N THR A 3 3.77 -10.25 7.16
CA THR A 3 3.39 -8.88 6.76
C THR A 3 4.20 -8.46 5.53
N LEU A 4 3.57 -7.76 4.58
CA LEU A 4 4.28 -7.12 3.48
C LEU A 4 4.46 -5.63 3.78
N ASN A 5 5.70 -5.16 3.76
CA ASN A 5 6.04 -3.74 3.88
C ASN A 5 6.48 -3.23 2.51
N TYR A 6 5.81 -2.21 1.99
CA TYR A 6 6.20 -1.52 0.76
C TYR A 6 6.52 -0.05 1.07
N THR A 7 7.76 0.37 0.80
CA THR A 7 8.26 1.73 1.03
C THR A 7 8.60 2.37 -0.31
N GLN A 8 8.06 3.56 -0.60
CA GLN A 8 8.36 4.37 -1.77
C GLN A 8 8.97 5.72 -1.35
N LEU A 9 10.22 5.95 -1.73
CA LEU A 9 10.98 7.18 -1.43
C LEU A 9 10.60 8.32 -2.39
N ASN A 10 10.14 9.46 -1.86
CA ASN A 10 9.87 10.68 -2.65
C ASN A 10 10.64 11.89 -2.06
N PHE A 11 11.73 12.29 -2.72
CA PHE A 11 12.57 13.41 -2.29
C PHE A 11 11.85 14.76 -2.51
N VAL A 12 11.71 15.57 -1.46
CA VAL A 12 11.14 16.93 -1.51
C VAL A 12 12.13 17.91 -0.87
N ALA A 13 12.30 19.12 -1.44
CA ALA A 13 13.28 20.09 -0.98
C ALA A 13 13.07 20.48 0.51
N GLY A 14 14.02 20.10 1.37
CA GLY A 14 13.97 20.32 2.83
C GLY A 14 14.24 19.07 3.70
N GLY A 15 14.33 17.88 3.10
CA GLY A 15 14.62 16.60 3.78
C GLY A 15 14.39 15.40 2.84
N ILE A 16 14.39 14.18 3.38
CA ILE A 16 13.94 12.97 2.65
C ILE A 16 12.55 12.62 3.19
N CYS A 17 11.53 12.61 2.34
CA CYS A 17 10.21 12.08 2.72
C CYS A 17 9.99 10.71 2.03
N GLU A 18 9.60 9.72 2.79
CA GLU A 18 9.25 8.39 2.32
C GLU A 18 7.74 8.19 2.46
N GLU A 19 7.05 7.96 1.36
CA GLU A 19 5.68 7.47 1.39
C GLU A 19 5.72 5.96 1.62
N PHE A 20 5.04 5.48 2.64
CA PHE A 20 4.95 4.04 2.91
C PHE A 20 3.50 3.57 2.84
N TYR A 21 3.35 2.35 2.34
CA TYR A 21 2.08 1.66 2.20
C TYR A 21 2.20 0.32 2.94
N GLU A 22 1.42 0.17 4.00
CA GLU A 22 1.35 -1.06 4.77
C GLU A 22 -0.04 -1.67 4.58
N ALA A 23 -0.09 -2.94 4.18
CA ALA A 23 -1.34 -3.67 4.02
C ALA A 23 -1.25 -4.99 4.78
N ASN A 24 -2.19 -5.24 5.69
CA ASN A 24 -2.33 -6.52 6.34
C ASN A 24 -3.42 -7.32 5.62
N VAL A 25 -2.98 -8.26 4.79
CA VAL A 25 -3.84 -9.08 3.93
C VAL A 25 -3.40 -10.55 4.01
N PRO A 26 -4.33 -11.52 3.91
CA PRO A 26 -3.94 -12.92 3.81
C PRO A 26 -3.11 -13.16 2.55
N LEU A 27 -2.15 -14.10 2.65
CA LEU A 27 -1.15 -14.34 1.61
C LEU A 27 -1.77 -14.73 0.25
N ASP A 28 -2.94 -15.39 0.27
CA ASP A 28 -3.65 -15.80 -0.94
C ASP A 28 -4.09 -14.61 -1.81
N TYR A 29 -4.21 -13.41 -1.21
CA TYR A 29 -4.61 -12.18 -1.87
C TYR A 29 -3.42 -11.28 -2.25
N LEU A 30 -2.19 -11.73 -1.99
CA LEU A 30 -0.97 -11.02 -2.33
C LEU A 30 -0.90 -10.60 -3.81
N PRO A 31 -1.30 -11.44 -4.80
CA PRO A 31 -1.23 -11.06 -6.21
C PRO A 31 -2.08 -9.83 -6.56
N ILE A 32 -3.25 -9.69 -5.91
CA ILE A 32 -4.16 -8.55 -6.10
C ILE A 32 -3.52 -7.27 -5.54
N VAL A 33 -3.03 -7.33 -4.29
CA VAL A 33 -2.35 -6.19 -3.66
C VAL A 33 -1.11 -5.78 -4.46
N ALA A 34 -0.30 -6.73 -4.90
CA ALA A 34 0.89 -6.45 -5.70
C ALA A 34 0.55 -5.82 -7.07
N ALA A 35 -0.58 -6.18 -7.68
CA ALA A 35 -1.05 -5.55 -8.92
C ALA A 35 -1.40 -4.08 -8.71
N HIS A 36 -2.07 -3.75 -7.61
CA HIS A 36 -2.46 -2.38 -7.29
C HIS A 36 -1.29 -1.53 -6.81
N LEU A 37 -0.36 -2.09 -6.03
CA LEU A 37 0.86 -1.36 -5.62
C LEU A 37 1.71 -0.93 -6.81
N LYS A 38 1.70 -1.65 -7.93
CA LYS A 38 2.39 -1.22 -9.17
C LYS A 38 1.84 0.10 -9.74
N LEU A 39 0.61 0.47 -9.38
CA LEU A 39 -0.01 1.74 -9.79
C LEU A 39 0.55 2.94 -9.03
N LEU A 40 1.22 2.72 -7.90
CA LEU A 40 1.88 3.77 -7.14
C LEU A 40 2.97 4.47 -7.96
N ASN A 41 3.80 3.70 -8.66
CA ASN A 41 4.81 4.24 -9.58
C ASN A 41 4.21 5.12 -10.70
N LYS A 42 2.93 4.95 -11.00
CA LYS A 42 2.19 5.71 -12.01
C LYS A 42 1.32 6.81 -11.42
N HIS A 43 1.34 7.04 -10.11
CA HIS A 43 0.44 7.97 -9.40
C HIS A 43 -1.06 7.67 -9.65
N GLN A 44 -1.39 6.39 -9.87
CA GLN A 44 -2.74 5.90 -10.16
C GLN A 44 -3.25 4.96 -9.08
N PHE A 45 -2.60 4.93 -7.92
CA PHE A 45 -3.02 4.07 -6.82
C PHE A 45 -4.31 4.61 -6.21
N ASP A 46 -5.35 3.78 -6.23
CA ASP A 46 -6.60 4.01 -5.53
C ASP A 46 -6.79 2.90 -4.47
N PRO A 47 -6.70 3.21 -3.16
CA PRO A 47 -6.90 2.24 -2.11
C PRO A 47 -8.33 1.67 -2.10
N ASN A 48 -9.34 2.42 -2.54
CA ASN A 48 -10.70 1.91 -2.62
C ASN A 48 -10.85 0.86 -3.72
N ALA A 49 -10.24 1.09 -4.88
CA ALA A 49 -10.20 0.10 -5.96
C ALA A 49 -9.47 -1.19 -5.54
N MET A 50 -8.45 -1.08 -4.68
CA MET A 50 -7.78 -2.25 -4.10
C MET A 50 -8.69 -3.01 -3.13
N LEU A 51 -9.33 -2.30 -2.20
CA LEU A 51 -10.27 -2.92 -1.26
C LEU A 51 -11.45 -3.58 -1.97
N GLN A 52 -11.95 -2.97 -3.05
CA GLN A 52 -13.00 -3.56 -3.87
C GLN A 52 -12.53 -4.86 -4.55
N ALA A 53 -11.35 -4.87 -5.18
CA ALA A 53 -10.80 -6.07 -5.82
C ALA A 53 -10.58 -7.21 -4.81
N LEU A 54 -10.16 -6.88 -3.59
CA LEU A 54 -10.04 -7.86 -2.50
C LEU A 54 -11.41 -8.43 -2.10
N ARG A 55 -12.44 -7.57 -1.98
CA ARG A 55 -13.82 -8.01 -1.69
C ARG A 55 -14.39 -8.90 -2.78
N GLU A 56 -14.17 -8.55 -4.05
CA GLU A 56 -14.61 -9.33 -5.20
C GLU A 56 -13.94 -10.70 -5.28
N ALA A 57 -12.70 -10.81 -4.78
CA ALA A 57 -12.00 -12.08 -4.60
C ALA A 57 -12.45 -12.87 -3.35
N GLY A 58 -13.47 -12.40 -2.63
CA GLY A 58 -14.05 -13.09 -1.47
C GLY A 58 -13.36 -12.80 -0.14
N LEU A 59 -12.46 -11.80 -0.07
CA LEU A 59 -11.87 -11.39 1.19
C LEU A 59 -12.86 -10.53 1.99
N ASP A 60 -13.06 -10.88 3.26
CA ASP A 60 -13.70 -9.96 4.20
C ASP A 60 -12.75 -8.78 4.46
N THR A 61 -13.08 -7.63 3.85
CA THR A 61 -12.29 -6.41 3.94
C THR A 61 -12.26 -5.79 5.34
N SER A 62 -13.12 -6.24 6.27
CA SER A 62 -13.04 -5.80 7.67
C SER A 62 -11.76 -6.29 8.38
N LEU A 63 -11.13 -7.32 7.83
CA LEU A 63 -9.86 -7.89 8.29
C LEU A 63 -8.64 -7.23 7.62
N VAL A 64 -8.87 -6.27 6.71
CA VAL A 64 -7.82 -5.61 5.94
C VAL A 64 -7.58 -4.22 6.50
N SER A 65 -6.37 -3.96 6.99
CA SER A 65 -5.90 -2.61 7.31
C SER A 65 -4.92 -2.15 6.24
N VAL A 66 -5.16 -0.96 5.68
CA VAL A 66 -4.23 -0.28 4.76
C VAL A 66 -3.83 1.03 5.41
N ASN A 67 -2.55 1.14 5.80
CA ASN A 67 -1.98 2.39 6.31
C ASN A 67 -1.19 3.06 5.20
N VAL A 68 -1.45 4.34 5.00
CA VAL A 68 -0.69 5.22 4.10
C VAL A 68 -0.11 6.34 4.94
N GLY A 69 1.20 6.51 4.89
CA GLY A 69 1.86 7.54 5.68
C GLY A 69 3.07 8.13 4.96
N VAL A 70 3.52 9.26 5.48
CA VAL A 70 4.72 9.95 5.00
C VAL A 70 5.69 10.07 6.17
N LEU A 71 6.89 9.54 6.02
CA LEU A 71 7.99 9.66 6.98
C LEU A 71 8.98 10.68 6.44
N CYS A 72 9.07 11.84 7.08
CA CYS A 72 10.05 12.85 6.70
C CYS A 72 11.22 12.84 7.69
N TYR A 73 12.44 12.67 7.18
CA TYR A 73 13.68 12.75 7.95
C TYR A 73 14.24 14.17 7.84
N PRO A 74 14.51 14.84 8.97
CA PRO A 74 15.23 16.11 8.95
C PRO A 74 16.66 15.86 8.46
N SER A 75 17.13 16.73 7.57
CA SER A 75 18.50 16.75 7.03
C SER A 75 19.53 17.15 8.08
#